data_AF-A0A2N3QSZ5-F1
#
_entry.id   AF-A0A2N3QSZ5-F1
#
_cell.length_a   1.000
_cell.length_b   1.000
_cell.length_c   1.000
_cell.angle_alpha   90.00
_cell.angle_beta   90.00
_cell.angle_gamma   90.00
#
_symmetry.space_group_name_H-M   'P 1'
#
loop_
_entity.id
_entity.type
_entity.pdbx_description
1 polymer ?
#
loop_
_entity_poly.entity_id
_entity_poly.type
_entity_poly.pdbx_seq_one_letter_code
_entity_poly.pdbx_strand_id
1 'polypeptide(L)'
;MLEELELRDLGPIHTATIAPHAGMTAITGETGAGKSMLLSALDMVCGAPADPARVAAGTTAAWAQAIFTLPADSPAVPLLDDAGISIVDNEVFLARTVPAHGRSRAVICGKTVPRSLLGAVCAELITVHGQADQLRFATAARQRAFLDRYAADGDLLHAYARAYAAYREAEDHLRRIESQEASMRQQADYLRESIARIDRIDPQAGELDELKARRTRIENAARVNAGVAQALGALDAAQNGDGMELPGACDLVQRAADALRALGFDDGLCQCADRLDAVGTELADVVFTLTRQLDGEGGPEELDALNGRIHELDELTRRWGPTLADVLAWRERSRFELEDLDDSPERLAQLRAERDALAEAALRAAKRLTKARRTAADALCQAVAGELGQLAMDGAALSIHVQPRSGNGALDAHGADDIAFLFTPFPGAEPMPMGASASGGELSRLMLALELSAAGHGASGEQGAPMTFIFDEVDAGVGGRTAVELGRRLARLARHAQVIVVTHLPQVASWAQRQYVVSKGTDGEGRTGTRVREVQGSARVEEIARMLAGDTTRTSLDHARELLDASRLDNDNTDAVAGGRAHDD
;
A
#
# COMPACT_ATOMS: atom_id res chain seq x y z
N MET A 1 -15.23 -15.51 -24.65
CA MET A 1 -16.51 -15.06 -25.24
C MET A 1 -17.68 -15.49 -24.38
N LEU A 2 -18.79 -14.76 -24.38
CA LEU A 2 -20.04 -15.11 -23.71
C LEU A 2 -20.85 -16.06 -24.59
N GLU A 3 -21.03 -17.30 -24.13
CA GLU A 3 -21.80 -18.33 -24.81
C GLU A 3 -23.29 -18.24 -24.45
N GLU A 4 -23.58 -18.05 -23.17
CA GLU A 4 -24.95 -18.00 -22.67
C GLU A 4 -25.08 -17.04 -21.49
N LEU A 5 -26.18 -16.30 -21.45
CA LEU A 5 -26.64 -15.53 -20.30
C LEU A 5 -28.05 -15.99 -19.94
N GLU A 6 -28.20 -16.52 -18.74
CA GLU A 6 -29.49 -16.87 -18.14
C GLU A 6 -29.79 -15.90 -16.99
N LEU A 7 -31.04 -15.42 -16.90
CA LEU A 7 -31.51 -14.65 -15.74
C LEU A 7 -32.92 -15.07 -15.33
N ARG A 8 -33.17 -14.96 -14.03
CA ARG A 8 -34.43 -15.26 -13.37
C ARG A 8 -34.80 -14.16 -12.39
N ASP A 9 -36.05 -13.75 -12.45
CA ASP A 9 -36.71 -12.83 -11.51
C ASP A 9 -35.97 -11.49 -11.29
N LEU A 10 -35.50 -10.88 -12.38
CA LEU A 10 -34.84 -9.56 -12.36
C LEU A 10 -35.73 -8.50 -13.02
N GLY A 11 -36.23 -7.57 -12.21
CA GLY A 11 -37.13 -6.50 -12.63
C GLY A 11 -38.42 -7.09 -13.23
N PRO A 12 -38.83 -6.68 -14.45
CA PRO A 12 -39.98 -7.25 -15.13
C PRO A 12 -39.67 -8.56 -15.88
N ILE A 13 -38.43 -9.08 -15.83
CA ILE A 13 -38.04 -10.32 -16.51
C ILE A 13 -38.11 -11.48 -15.52
N HIS A 14 -39.04 -12.41 -15.73
CA HIS A 14 -39.15 -13.63 -14.94
C HIS A 14 -38.10 -14.68 -15.35
N THR A 15 -37.98 -14.92 -16.65
CA THR A 15 -36.97 -15.82 -17.21
C THR A 15 -36.51 -15.27 -18.56
N ALA A 16 -35.22 -15.28 -18.81
CA ALA A 16 -34.67 -15.02 -20.13
C ALA A 16 -33.33 -15.76 -20.30
N THR A 17 -33.15 -16.32 -21.48
CA THR A 17 -31.90 -16.95 -21.92
C THR A 17 -31.49 -16.31 -23.23
N ILE A 18 -30.24 -15.86 -23.31
CA ILE A 18 -29.63 -15.28 -24.50
C ILE A 18 -28.37 -16.08 -24.80
N ALA A 19 -28.22 -16.51 -26.06
CA ALA A 19 -27.01 -17.12 -26.57
C ALA A 19 -26.42 -16.18 -27.65
N PRO A 20 -25.54 -15.23 -27.29
CA PRO A 20 -25.01 -14.27 -28.24
C PRO A 20 -24.22 -14.96 -29.37
N HIS A 21 -24.24 -14.37 -30.55
CA HIS A 21 -23.36 -14.78 -31.65
C HIS A 21 -21.90 -14.42 -31.32
N ALA A 22 -20.92 -15.18 -31.83
CA ALA A 22 -19.49 -14.86 -31.66
C ALA A 22 -19.08 -13.53 -32.31
N GLY A 23 -19.85 -13.07 -33.30
CA GLY A 23 -19.75 -11.74 -33.90
C GLY A 23 -20.63 -10.72 -33.18
N MET A 24 -21.57 -10.10 -33.90
CA MET A 24 -22.47 -9.06 -33.42
C MET A 24 -23.87 -9.62 -33.10
N THR A 25 -24.38 -9.27 -31.92
CA THR A 25 -25.75 -9.54 -31.47
C THR A 25 -26.46 -8.23 -31.14
N ALA A 26 -27.65 -8.00 -31.70
CA ALA A 26 -28.48 -6.85 -31.40
C ALA A 26 -29.60 -7.21 -30.41
N ILE A 27 -29.78 -6.39 -29.38
CA ILE A 27 -30.91 -6.44 -28.45
C ILE A 27 -31.81 -5.24 -28.77
N THR A 28 -32.97 -5.51 -29.35
CA THR A 28 -33.97 -4.51 -29.76
C THR A 28 -35.24 -4.64 -28.93
N GLY A 29 -36.20 -3.74 -29.17
CA GLY A 29 -37.50 -3.80 -28.50
C GLY A 29 -37.97 -2.47 -27.94
N GLU A 30 -39.23 -2.47 -27.51
CA GLU A 30 -40.03 -1.28 -27.20
C GLU A 30 -39.85 -0.81 -25.74
N THR A 31 -39.47 -1.72 -24.82
CA THR A 31 -39.30 -1.37 -23.41
C THR A 31 -37.88 -0.95 -23.10
N GLY A 32 -37.70 0.30 -22.67
CA GLY A 32 -36.43 0.76 -22.08
C GLY A 32 -36.06 -0.08 -20.85
N ALA A 33 -37.02 -0.34 -19.97
CA ALA A 33 -36.81 -1.11 -18.74
C ALA A 33 -36.33 -2.56 -18.98
N GLY A 34 -36.81 -3.23 -20.03
CA GLY A 34 -36.42 -4.62 -20.31
C GLY A 34 -34.99 -4.75 -20.82
N LYS A 35 -34.57 -3.84 -21.72
CA LYS A 35 -33.20 -3.80 -22.24
C LYS A 35 -32.18 -3.46 -21.15
N SER A 36 -32.48 -2.44 -20.33
CA SER A 36 -31.62 -2.09 -19.20
C SER A 36 -31.54 -3.20 -18.14
N MET A 37 -32.57 -4.03 -17.98
CA MET A 37 -32.48 -5.20 -17.07
C MET A 37 -31.56 -6.30 -17.59
N LEU A 38 -31.49 -6.53 -18.91
CA LEU A 38 -30.53 -7.49 -19.48
C LEU A 38 -29.09 -7.06 -19.21
N LEU A 39 -28.79 -5.76 -19.40
CA LEU A 39 -27.49 -5.20 -19.04
C LEU A 39 -27.23 -5.26 -17.53
N SER A 40 -28.26 -5.00 -16.73
CA SER A 40 -28.18 -5.13 -15.27
C SER A 40 -27.87 -6.57 -14.82
N ALA A 41 -28.38 -7.58 -15.54
CA ALA A 41 -28.05 -8.98 -15.29
C ALA A 41 -26.56 -9.26 -15.56
N LEU A 42 -26.01 -8.72 -16.65
CA LEU A 42 -24.58 -8.82 -16.96
C LEU A 42 -23.72 -8.12 -15.91
N ASP A 43 -24.04 -6.87 -15.56
CA ASP A 43 -23.36 -6.14 -14.48
C ASP A 43 -23.41 -6.92 -13.15
N MET A 44 -24.57 -7.51 -12.85
CA MET A 44 -24.77 -8.34 -11.68
C MET A 44 -23.85 -9.55 -11.71
N VAL A 45 -23.81 -10.33 -12.79
CA VAL A 45 -22.91 -11.50 -12.93
C VAL A 45 -21.43 -11.07 -12.94
N CYS A 46 -21.14 -9.84 -13.34
CA CYS A 46 -19.80 -9.25 -13.34
C CYS A 46 -19.40 -8.56 -12.03
N GLY A 47 -20.10 -8.84 -10.94
CA GLY A 47 -19.67 -8.38 -9.61
C GLY A 47 -20.00 -6.92 -9.27
N ALA A 48 -20.80 -6.21 -10.08
CA ALA A 48 -21.25 -4.85 -9.76
C ALA A 48 -22.09 -4.79 -8.46
N PRO A 49 -22.24 -3.64 -7.79
CA PRO A 49 -23.20 -3.52 -6.68
C PRO A 49 -24.60 -3.99 -7.13
N ALA A 50 -25.19 -4.92 -6.38
CA ALA A 50 -26.53 -5.41 -6.68
C ALA A 50 -27.54 -4.68 -5.82
N ASP A 51 -28.67 -4.31 -6.42
CA ASP A 51 -29.77 -3.63 -5.76
C ASP A 51 -30.92 -4.61 -5.50
N PRO A 52 -31.24 -4.94 -4.24
CA PRO A 52 -32.37 -5.81 -3.90
C PRO A 52 -33.71 -5.29 -4.41
N ALA A 53 -33.86 -3.98 -4.66
CA ALA A 53 -35.08 -3.40 -5.24
C ALA A 53 -35.33 -3.85 -6.69
N ARG A 54 -34.32 -4.43 -7.35
CA ARG A 54 -34.44 -5.00 -8.71
C ARG A 54 -34.92 -6.45 -8.70
N VAL A 55 -35.11 -7.08 -7.54
CA VAL A 55 -35.72 -8.42 -7.46
C VAL A 55 -37.20 -8.32 -7.84
N ALA A 56 -37.68 -9.22 -8.70
CA ALA A 56 -39.05 -9.19 -9.17
C ALA A 56 -40.05 -9.28 -8.01
N ALA A 57 -41.13 -8.50 -8.08
CA ALA A 57 -42.13 -8.44 -7.02
C ALA A 57 -42.75 -9.84 -6.76
N GLY A 58 -42.83 -10.23 -5.49
CA GLY A 58 -43.37 -11.53 -5.08
C GLY A 58 -42.39 -12.70 -5.17
N THR A 59 -41.13 -12.45 -5.52
CA THR A 59 -40.07 -13.47 -5.57
C THR A 59 -39.07 -13.31 -4.42
N THR A 60 -38.33 -14.38 -4.11
CA THR A 60 -37.41 -14.39 -2.96
C THR A 60 -36.01 -13.91 -3.32
N ALA A 61 -35.60 -14.08 -4.57
CA ALA A 61 -34.29 -13.70 -5.06
C ALA A 61 -34.29 -13.55 -6.58
N ALA A 62 -33.45 -12.64 -7.09
CA ALA A 62 -33.03 -12.62 -8.48
C ALA A 62 -31.78 -13.51 -8.65
N TRP A 63 -31.67 -14.16 -9.78
CA TRP A 63 -30.53 -15.00 -10.12
C TRP A 63 -30.10 -14.76 -11.55
N ALA A 64 -28.79 -14.73 -11.79
CA ALA A 64 -28.24 -14.64 -13.13
C ALA A 64 -26.98 -15.51 -13.23
N GLN A 65 -26.80 -16.13 -14.39
CA GLN A 65 -25.65 -16.96 -14.73
C GLN A 65 -25.16 -16.60 -16.13
N ALA A 66 -23.86 -16.52 -16.30
CA ALA A 66 -23.22 -16.39 -17.59
C ALA A 66 -22.17 -17.49 -17.77
N ILE A 67 -22.12 -18.05 -18.98
CA ILE A 67 -21.16 -19.08 -19.38
C ILE A 67 -20.18 -18.42 -20.35
N PHE A 68 -18.89 -18.49 -20.04
CA PHE A 68 -17.84 -17.96 -20.89
C PHE A 68 -16.93 -19.07 -21.37
N THR A 69 -16.62 -19.07 -22.66
CA THR A 69 -15.47 -19.80 -23.19
C THR A 69 -14.21 -18.95 -23.03
N LEU A 70 -13.19 -19.56 -22.43
CA LEU A 70 -11.90 -18.96 -22.08
C LEU A 70 -10.77 -19.65 -22.83
N PRO A 71 -9.97 -18.90 -23.61
CA PRO A 71 -8.71 -19.40 -24.12
C PRO A 71 -7.74 -19.74 -22.99
N ALA A 72 -6.86 -20.72 -23.23
CA ALA A 72 -5.94 -21.25 -22.22
C ALA A 72 -4.93 -20.20 -21.71
N ASP A 73 -4.66 -19.18 -22.51
CA ASP A 73 -3.76 -18.06 -22.24
C ASP A 73 -4.47 -16.83 -21.67
N SER A 74 -5.76 -16.95 -21.32
CA SER A 74 -6.52 -15.82 -20.79
C SER A 74 -5.92 -15.33 -19.45
N PRO A 75 -5.82 -14.00 -19.23
CA PRO A 75 -5.38 -13.41 -17.96
C PRO A 75 -6.30 -13.72 -16.78
N ALA A 76 -7.51 -14.24 -17.03
CA ALA A 76 -8.40 -14.74 -15.98
C ALA A 76 -7.94 -16.07 -15.38
N VAL A 77 -7.16 -16.89 -16.10
CA VAL A 77 -6.75 -18.24 -15.66
C VAL A 77 -5.92 -18.18 -14.37
N PRO A 78 -4.87 -17.36 -14.24
CA PRO A 78 -4.13 -17.25 -12.98
C PRO A 78 -5.00 -16.83 -11.79
N LEU A 79 -5.96 -15.93 -11.99
CA LEU A 79 -6.88 -15.48 -10.94
C LEU A 79 -7.78 -16.61 -10.43
N LEU A 80 -8.18 -17.51 -11.33
CA LEU A 80 -8.99 -18.69 -11.03
C LEU A 80 -8.14 -19.76 -10.32
N ASP A 81 -6.92 -20.00 -10.80
CA ASP A 81 -5.97 -20.95 -10.22
C ASP A 81 -5.56 -20.57 -8.79
N ASP A 82 -5.25 -19.29 -8.55
CA ASP A 82 -4.94 -18.75 -7.22
C ASP A 82 -6.11 -18.92 -6.23
N ALA A 83 -7.34 -18.88 -6.75
CA ALA A 83 -8.55 -19.14 -5.98
C ALA A 83 -8.90 -20.63 -5.86
N GLY A 84 -8.08 -21.51 -6.46
CA GLY A 84 -8.27 -22.96 -6.49
C GLY A 84 -9.48 -23.40 -7.32
N ILE A 85 -9.87 -22.65 -8.34
CA ILE A 85 -11.02 -22.94 -9.21
C ILE A 85 -10.53 -23.62 -10.48
N SER A 86 -10.91 -24.89 -10.68
CA SER A 86 -10.56 -25.64 -11.90
C SER A 86 -11.52 -25.33 -13.03
N ILE A 87 -10.99 -25.06 -14.21
CA ILE A 87 -11.74 -24.86 -15.45
C ILE A 87 -11.90 -26.23 -16.13
N VAL A 88 -13.10 -26.53 -16.63
CA VAL A 88 -13.42 -27.75 -17.37
C VAL A 88 -13.88 -27.33 -18.76
N ASP A 89 -13.40 -28.03 -19.80
CA ASP A 89 -13.76 -27.78 -21.21
C ASP A 89 -13.59 -26.32 -21.67
N ASN A 90 -12.64 -25.58 -21.07
CA ASN A 90 -12.42 -24.15 -21.32
C ASN A 90 -13.65 -23.27 -21.02
N GLU A 91 -14.58 -23.75 -20.19
CA GLU A 91 -15.77 -23.00 -19.80
C GLU A 91 -15.70 -22.53 -18.35
N VAL A 92 -16.10 -21.27 -18.13
CA VAL A 92 -16.27 -20.70 -16.80
C VAL A 92 -17.71 -20.24 -16.61
N PHE A 93 -18.28 -20.76 -15.54
CA PHE A 93 -19.63 -20.47 -15.11
C PHE A 93 -19.58 -19.39 -14.04
N LEU A 94 -20.03 -18.19 -14.37
CA LEU A 94 -20.19 -17.10 -13.42
C LEU A 94 -21.66 -17.00 -13.03
N ALA A 95 -21.97 -17.09 -11.74
CA ALA A 95 -23.34 -16.97 -11.26
C ALA A 95 -23.43 -16.05 -10.04
N ARG A 96 -24.58 -15.36 -9.94
CA ARG A 96 -24.87 -14.52 -8.78
C ARG A 96 -26.33 -14.63 -8.39
N THR A 97 -26.55 -14.75 -7.09
CA THR A 97 -27.88 -14.71 -6.47
C THR A 97 -28.01 -13.48 -5.60
N VAL A 98 -29.05 -12.69 -5.82
CA VAL A 98 -29.36 -11.49 -5.04
C VAL A 98 -30.72 -11.70 -4.37
N PRO A 99 -30.75 -11.98 -3.06
CA PRO A 99 -32.01 -12.14 -2.35
C PRO A 99 -32.72 -10.79 -2.20
N ALA A 100 -34.06 -10.80 -2.14
CA ALA A 100 -34.86 -9.60 -1.84
C ALA A 100 -34.48 -8.97 -0.48
N HIS A 101 -34.07 -9.83 0.46
CA HIS A 101 -33.53 -9.41 1.75
C HIS A 101 -32.26 -10.21 2.09
N GLY A 102 -31.19 -9.51 2.48
CA GLY A 102 -29.94 -10.14 2.95
C GLY A 102 -28.76 -9.91 2.01
N ARG A 103 -27.76 -10.80 2.08
CA ARG A 103 -26.48 -10.66 1.37
C ARG A 103 -26.49 -11.43 0.06
N SER A 104 -26.02 -10.81 -1.01
CA SER A 104 -25.81 -11.48 -2.31
C SER A 104 -24.72 -12.54 -2.23
N ARG A 105 -24.86 -13.61 -3.02
CA ARG A 105 -23.88 -14.70 -3.14
C ARG A 105 -23.33 -14.75 -4.56
N ALA A 106 -22.01 -14.89 -4.68
CA ALA A 106 -21.29 -15.03 -5.95
C ALA A 106 -20.70 -16.44 -6.04
N VAL A 107 -20.82 -17.05 -7.21
CA VAL A 107 -20.36 -18.41 -7.48
C VAL A 107 -19.57 -18.42 -8.79
N ILE A 108 -18.42 -19.09 -8.80
CA ILE A 108 -17.62 -19.37 -10.00
C ILE A 108 -17.40 -20.88 -10.07
N CYS A 109 -17.80 -21.52 -11.18
CA CYS A 109 -17.68 -22.96 -11.41
C CYS A 109 -18.11 -23.80 -10.19
N GLY A 110 -19.25 -23.45 -9.59
CA GLY A 110 -19.82 -24.13 -8.42
C GLY A 110 -19.21 -23.76 -7.05
N LYS A 111 -18.13 -22.98 -6.99
CA LYS A 111 -17.51 -22.52 -5.74
C LYS A 111 -17.99 -21.13 -5.35
N THR A 112 -18.33 -20.93 -4.08
CA THR A 112 -18.68 -19.60 -3.56
C THR A 112 -17.43 -18.75 -3.42
N VAL A 113 -17.45 -17.53 -3.96
CA VAL A 113 -16.30 -16.61 -3.98
C VAL A 113 -16.65 -15.22 -3.45
N PRO A 114 -15.65 -14.42 -3.03
CA PRO A 114 -15.85 -13.00 -2.79
C PRO A 114 -16.28 -12.26 -4.07
N ARG A 115 -17.12 -11.22 -3.91
CA ARG A 115 -17.56 -10.36 -5.04
C ARG A 115 -16.37 -9.71 -5.77
N SER A 116 -15.31 -9.37 -5.05
CA SER A 116 -14.10 -8.77 -5.63
C SER A 116 -13.43 -9.70 -6.63
N LEU A 117 -13.35 -11.00 -6.33
CA LEU A 117 -12.79 -12.00 -7.26
C LEU A 117 -13.68 -12.16 -8.50
N LEU A 118 -15.01 -12.24 -8.31
CA LEU A 118 -15.95 -12.28 -9.43
C LEU A 118 -15.81 -11.06 -10.36
N GLY A 119 -15.65 -9.87 -9.77
CA GLY A 119 -15.42 -8.64 -10.52
C GLY A 119 -14.07 -8.62 -11.25
N ALA A 120 -13.00 -9.12 -10.62
CA ALA A 120 -11.68 -9.21 -11.24
C ALA A 120 -11.69 -10.18 -12.44
N VAL A 121 -12.30 -11.36 -12.30
CA VAL A 121 -12.44 -12.34 -13.39
C VAL A 121 -13.29 -11.79 -14.52
N CYS A 122 -14.46 -11.19 -14.24
CA CYS A 122 -15.28 -10.63 -15.32
C CYS A 122 -14.58 -9.45 -16.04
N ALA A 123 -13.76 -8.64 -15.35
CA ALA A 123 -13.06 -7.52 -15.97
C ALA A 123 -12.11 -7.94 -17.11
N GLU A 124 -11.64 -9.19 -17.10
CA GLU A 124 -10.83 -9.81 -18.15
C GLU A 124 -11.67 -10.46 -19.27
N LEU A 125 -12.98 -10.63 -19.07
CA LEU A 125 -13.89 -11.34 -19.97
C LEU A 125 -14.82 -10.41 -20.76
N ILE A 126 -15.40 -9.42 -20.08
CA ILE A 126 -16.36 -8.46 -20.63
C ILE A 126 -15.88 -7.04 -20.39
N THR A 127 -16.05 -6.19 -21.40
CA THR A 127 -16.08 -4.73 -21.23
C THR A 127 -17.47 -4.21 -21.57
N VAL A 128 -18.11 -3.47 -20.65
CA VAL A 128 -19.46 -2.94 -20.84
C VAL A 128 -19.39 -1.44 -21.09
N HIS A 129 -19.47 -0.98 -22.33
CA HIS A 129 -19.54 0.44 -22.64
C HIS A 129 -20.95 1.00 -22.42
N GLY A 130 -21.27 1.28 -21.15
CA GLY A 130 -22.46 2.01 -20.69
C GLY A 130 -22.14 2.99 -19.55
N GLN A 131 -23.14 3.72 -19.05
CA GLN A 131 -22.95 4.85 -18.11
C GLN A 131 -22.12 4.49 -16.86
N ALA A 132 -22.24 3.27 -16.31
CA ALA A 132 -21.55 2.87 -15.08
C ALA A 132 -20.08 2.45 -15.30
N ASP A 133 -19.74 1.79 -16.41
CA ASP A 133 -18.39 1.29 -16.70
C ASP A 133 -17.51 2.38 -17.37
N GLN A 134 -18.12 3.41 -17.96
CA GLN A 134 -17.42 4.62 -18.42
C GLN A 134 -16.58 5.26 -17.30
N LEU A 135 -17.03 5.15 -16.04
CA LEU A 135 -16.29 5.57 -14.84
C LEU A 135 -15.14 4.63 -14.47
N ARG A 136 -15.15 3.37 -14.91
CA ARG A 136 -14.06 2.39 -14.63
C ARG A 136 -12.91 2.52 -15.61
N PHE A 137 -13.19 2.80 -16.89
CA PHE A 137 -12.13 3.19 -17.85
C PHE A 137 -11.46 4.52 -17.46
N ALA A 138 -12.13 5.37 -16.69
CA ALA A 138 -11.53 6.61 -16.17
C ALA A 138 -10.34 6.37 -15.22
N THR A 139 -10.11 5.14 -14.74
CA THR A 139 -8.97 4.85 -13.86
C THR A 139 -7.65 4.88 -14.61
N ALA A 140 -6.65 5.56 -14.03
CA ALA A 140 -5.31 5.68 -14.62
C ALA A 140 -4.65 4.31 -14.90
N ALA A 141 -4.93 3.31 -14.07
CA ALA A 141 -4.41 1.95 -14.27
C ALA A 141 -4.93 1.29 -15.55
N ARG A 142 -6.23 1.44 -15.86
CA ARG A 142 -6.85 0.86 -17.06
C ARG A 142 -6.46 1.64 -18.32
N GLN A 143 -6.36 2.96 -18.22
CA GLN A 143 -5.83 3.81 -19.30
C GLN A 143 -4.39 3.45 -19.67
N ARG A 144 -3.52 3.27 -18.66
CA ARG A 144 -2.16 2.78 -18.85
C ARG A 144 -2.14 1.41 -19.51
N ALA A 145 -2.89 0.44 -18.98
CA ALA A 145 -2.93 -0.91 -19.52
C ALA A 145 -3.44 -0.93 -20.98
N PHE A 146 -4.42 -0.08 -21.32
CA PHE A 146 -4.89 0.07 -22.69
C PHE A 146 -3.80 0.61 -23.62
N LEU A 147 -3.10 1.67 -23.20
CA LEU A 147 -2.00 2.25 -23.98
C LEU A 147 -0.83 1.27 -24.14
N ASP A 148 -0.46 0.57 -23.07
CA ASP A 148 0.60 -0.44 -23.06
C ASP A 148 0.28 -1.61 -24.01
N ARG A 149 -0.99 -2.04 -24.04
CA ARG A 149 -1.47 -3.05 -25.00
C ARG A 149 -1.44 -2.53 -26.43
N TYR A 150 -1.89 -1.29 -26.65
CA TYR A 150 -1.86 -0.66 -27.98
C TYR A 150 -0.43 -0.50 -28.52
N ALA A 151 0.52 -0.19 -27.64
CA ALA A 151 1.92 -0.05 -28.01
C ALA A 151 2.60 -1.40 -28.34
N ALA A 152 2.00 -2.54 -27.96
CA ALA A 152 2.58 -3.88 -28.07
C ALA A 152 3.98 -4.00 -27.39
N ASP A 153 4.21 -3.24 -26.33
CA ASP A 153 5.51 -3.04 -25.67
C ASP A 153 5.86 -4.14 -24.65
N GLY A 154 5.38 -5.37 -24.84
CA GLY A 154 5.55 -6.47 -23.88
C GLY A 154 7.00 -6.66 -23.43
N ASP A 155 7.95 -6.62 -24.36
CA ASP A 155 9.38 -6.74 -24.05
C ASP A 155 9.94 -5.55 -23.25
N LEU A 156 9.48 -4.33 -23.53
CA LEU A 156 9.90 -3.14 -22.79
C LEU A 156 9.33 -3.15 -21.38
N LEU A 157 8.09 -3.58 -21.22
CA LEU A 157 7.43 -3.76 -19.92
C LEU A 157 8.16 -4.82 -19.09
N HIS A 158 8.48 -5.98 -19.66
CA HIS A 158 9.25 -7.02 -18.98
C HIS A 158 10.67 -6.57 -18.65
N ALA A 159 11.35 -5.85 -19.55
CA ALA A 159 12.67 -5.30 -19.29
C ALA A 159 12.65 -4.29 -18.14
N TYR A 160 11.64 -3.42 -18.09
CA TYR A 160 11.44 -2.49 -17.01
C TYR A 160 11.14 -3.18 -15.68
N ALA A 161 10.19 -4.12 -15.66
CA ALA A 161 9.79 -4.84 -14.46
C ALA A 161 10.97 -5.57 -13.81
N ARG A 162 11.83 -6.24 -14.61
CA ARG A 162 13.05 -6.88 -14.11
C ARG A 162 14.05 -5.87 -13.52
N ALA A 163 14.28 -4.75 -14.22
CA ALA A 163 15.21 -3.72 -13.75
C ALA A 163 14.71 -3.06 -12.46
N TYR A 164 13.41 -2.78 -12.36
CA TYR A 164 12.79 -2.19 -11.18
C TYR A 164 12.82 -3.15 -9.99
N ALA A 165 12.52 -4.45 -10.20
CA ALA A 165 12.60 -5.46 -9.16
C ALA A 165 14.03 -5.57 -8.58
N ALA A 166 15.05 -5.63 -9.44
CA ALA A 166 16.45 -5.68 -9.02
C ALA A 166 16.87 -4.41 -8.24
N TYR A 167 16.45 -3.23 -8.71
CA TYR A 167 16.68 -1.97 -8.00
C TYR A 167 16.03 -1.98 -6.59
N ARG A 168 14.77 -2.43 -6.49
CA ARG A 168 14.04 -2.49 -5.22
C ARG A 168 14.67 -3.48 -4.24
N GLU A 169 15.11 -4.63 -4.72
CA GLU A 169 15.81 -5.63 -3.91
C GLU A 169 17.13 -5.07 -3.35
N ALA A 170 17.93 -4.40 -4.19
CA ALA A 170 19.17 -3.75 -3.77
C ALA A 170 18.92 -2.60 -2.78
N GLU A 171 17.86 -1.81 -2.97
CA GLU A 171 17.45 -0.74 -2.06
C GLU A 171 17.01 -1.30 -0.69
N ASP A 172 16.20 -2.36 -0.69
CA ASP A 172 15.77 -3.05 0.52
C ASP A 172 16.93 -3.74 1.25
N HIS A 173 17.91 -4.26 0.50
CA HIS A 173 19.13 -4.81 1.07
C HIS A 173 20.00 -3.71 1.70
N LEU A 174 20.25 -2.61 0.99
CA LEU A 174 21.01 -1.48 1.50
C LEU A 174 20.36 -0.90 2.78
N ARG A 175 19.05 -0.69 2.78
CA ARG A 175 18.32 -0.21 3.97
C ARG A 175 18.54 -1.11 5.19
N ARG A 176 18.50 -2.43 5.00
CA ARG A 176 18.74 -3.40 6.09
C ARG A 176 20.16 -3.25 6.64
N ILE A 177 21.17 -3.18 5.78
CA ILE A 177 22.57 -3.04 6.20
C ILE A 177 22.82 -1.66 6.84
N GLU A 178 22.28 -0.57 6.30
CA GLU A 178 22.40 0.78 6.89
C GLU A 178 21.78 0.85 8.30
N SER A 179 20.65 0.17 8.52
CA SER A 179 20.03 0.10 9.86
C SER A 179 20.89 -0.68 10.86
N GLN A 180 21.57 -1.73 10.41
CA GLN A 180 22.50 -2.50 11.22
C GLN A 180 23.77 -1.68 11.53
N GLU A 181 24.34 -1.00 10.53
CA GLU A 181 25.52 -0.15 10.71
C GLU A 181 25.25 1.01 11.67
N ALA A 182 24.08 1.66 11.59
CA ALA A 182 23.72 2.74 12.51
C ALA A 182 23.71 2.27 13.97
N SER A 183 23.20 1.06 14.24
CA SER A 183 23.22 0.45 15.56
C SER A 183 24.65 0.09 16.00
N MET A 184 25.45 -0.49 15.11
CA MET A 184 26.84 -0.87 15.36
C MET A 184 27.71 0.37 15.65
N ARG A 185 27.52 1.46 14.90
CA ARG A 185 28.23 2.72 15.12
C ARG A 185 27.89 3.35 16.47
N GLN A 186 26.62 3.34 16.87
CA GLN A 186 26.21 3.81 18.19
C GLN A 186 26.84 2.99 19.31
N GLN A 187 26.93 1.66 19.13
CA GLN A 187 27.60 0.76 20.07
C GLN A 187 29.11 1.05 20.13
N ALA A 188 29.77 1.20 18.97
CA ALA A 188 31.19 1.53 18.89
C ALA A 188 31.51 2.88 19.57
N ASP A 189 30.69 3.92 19.35
CA ASP A 189 30.88 5.23 19.98
C ASP A 189 30.69 5.15 21.50
N TYR A 190 29.69 4.41 21.98
CA TYR A 190 29.51 4.15 23.42
C TYR A 190 30.72 3.42 24.04
N LEU A 191 31.25 2.40 23.35
CA LEU A 191 32.43 1.65 23.80
C LEU A 191 33.66 2.56 23.84
N ARG A 192 33.92 3.35 22.78
CA ARG A 192 35.03 4.31 22.71
C ARG A 192 34.99 5.33 23.85
N GLU A 193 33.84 5.97 24.07
CA GLU A 193 33.67 6.96 25.14
C GLU A 193 33.85 6.33 26.54
N SER A 194 33.33 5.12 26.72
CA SER A 194 33.43 4.39 28.00
C SER A 194 34.86 3.95 28.29
N ILE A 195 35.58 3.39 27.30
CA ILE A 195 37.00 3.02 27.42
C ILE A 195 37.84 4.27 27.71
N ALA A 196 37.65 5.36 26.95
CA ALA A 196 38.39 6.61 27.16
C ALA A 196 38.17 7.22 28.56
N ARG A 197 36.99 7.02 29.15
CA ARG A 197 36.70 7.45 30.52
C ARG A 197 37.44 6.60 31.55
N ILE A 198 37.45 5.28 31.37
CA ILE A 198 38.20 4.37 32.25
C ILE A 198 39.70 4.65 32.14
N ASP A 199 40.22 4.83 30.93
CA ASP A 199 41.62 5.16 30.66
C ASP A 199 42.06 6.47 31.30
N ARG A 200 41.18 7.48 31.34
CA ARG A 200 41.49 8.77 31.96
C ARG A 200 41.63 8.68 33.47
N ILE A 201 40.82 7.84 34.12
CA ILE A 201 40.84 7.68 35.58
C ILE A 201 41.97 6.72 35.99
N ASP A 202 42.39 5.82 35.09
CA ASP A 202 43.48 4.86 35.27
C ASP A 202 43.37 4.08 36.61
N PRO A 203 42.28 3.34 36.82
CA PRO A 203 42.08 2.57 38.05
C PRO A 203 43.06 1.40 38.13
N GLN A 204 43.66 1.21 39.30
CA GLN A 204 44.51 0.05 39.57
C GLN A 204 43.74 -1.05 40.32
N ALA A 205 44.10 -2.31 40.09
CA ALA A 205 43.47 -3.43 40.79
C ALA A 205 43.77 -3.37 42.30
N GLY A 206 42.73 -3.48 43.13
CA GLY A 206 42.85 -3.41 44.60
C GLY A 206 42.98 -1.99 45.17
N GLU A 207 43.13 -0.96 44.34
CA GLU A 207 43.35 0.44 44.77
C GLU A 207 42.20 0.95 45.65
N LEU A 208 40.95 0.68 45.28
CA LEU A 208 39.78 1.15 46.01
C LEU A 208 39.73 0.60 47.44
N ASP A 209 40.10 -0.67 47.62
CA ASP A 209 40.10 -1.32 48.93
C ASP A 209 41.23 -0.78 49.81
N GLU A 210 42.41 -0.55 49.22
CA GLU A 210 43.54 0.09 49.89
C GLU A 210 43.22 1.52 50.34
N LEU A 211 42.60 2.31 49.47
CA LEU A 211 42.19 3.68 49.78
C LEU A 211 41.10 3.71 50.85
N LYS A 212 40.10 2.84 50.79
CA LYS A 212 39.06 2.74 51.83
C LYS A 212 39.66 2.35 53.19
N ALA A 213 40.58 1.39 53.22
CA ALA A 213 41.29 1.01 54.44
C ALA A 213 42.13 2.18 55.00
N ARG A 214 42.83 2.91 54.13
CA ARG A 214 43.60 4.10 54.51
C ARG A 214 42.70 5.23 55.03
N ARG A 215 41.53 5.46 54.41
CA ARG A 215 40.51 6.42 54.89
C ARG A 215 40.11 6.11 56.33
N THR A 216 39.71 4.87 56.59
CA THR A 216 39.28 4.43 57.92
C THR A 216 40.38 4.60 58.95
N ARG A 217 41.65 4.37 58.58
CA ARG A 217 42.79 4.60 59.47
C ARG A 217 42.95 6.09 59.83
N ILE A 218 42.87 6.99 58.85
CA ILE A 218 42.97 8.44 59.07
C ILE A 218 41.78 8.97 59.86
N GLU A 219 40.55 8.56 59.53
CA GLU A 219 39.33 8.94 60.26
C GLU A 219 39.39 8.50 61.73
N ASN A 220 39.88 7.27 61.98
CA ASN A 220 40.07 6.78 63.35
C ASN A 220 41.13 7.58 64.11
N ALA A 221 42.27 7.89 63.48
CA ALA A 221 43.31 8.71 64.07
C ALA A 221 42.81 10.12 64.41
N ALA A 222 42.10 10.77 63.48
CA ALA A 222 41.48 12.07 63.68
C ALA A 222 40.45 12.05 64.83
N ARG A 223 39.61 11.01 64.91
CA ARG A 223 38.65 10.84 66.01
C ARG A 223 39.34 10.64 67.37
N VAL A 224 40.42 9.86 67.41
CA VAL A 224 41.22 9.69 68.64
C VAL A 224 41.83 11.02 69.05
N ASN A 225 42.46 11.75 68.13
CA ASN A 225 43.07 13.05 68.41
C ASN A 225 42.04 14.08 68.91
N ALA A 226 40.87 14.15 68.27
CA ALA A 226 39.80 15.05 68.71
C ALA A 226 39.30 14.69 70.12
N GLY A 227 39.12 13.39 70.42
CA GLY A 227 38.72 12.93 71.75
C GLY A 227 39.79 13.20 72.82
N VAL A 228 41.08 13.01 72.49
CA VAL A 228 42.21 13.31 73.37
C VAL A 228 42.32 14.82 73.62
N ALA A 229 42.21 15.64 72.59
CA ALA A 229 42.22 17.10 72.71
C ALA A 229 41.05 17.61 73.57
N GLN A 230 39.85 17.05 73.37
CA GLN A 230 38.68 17.36 74.20
C GLN A 230 38.88 16.96 75.68
N ALA A 231 39.46 15.78 75.93
CA ALA A 231 39.76 15.32 77.28
C ALA A 231 40.81 16.22 77.95
N LEU A 232 41.89 16.58 77.23
CA LEU A 232 42.91 17.51 77.71
C LEU A 232 42.31 18.88 78.04
N GLY A 233 41.47 19.42 77.16
CA GLY A 233 40.80 20.70 77.40
C GLY A 233 39.85 20.70 78.60
N ALA A 234 39.26 19.56 78.96
CA ALA A 234 38.44 19.43 80.17
C ALA A 234 39.28 19.27 81.45
N LEU A 235 40.44 18.64 81.35
CA LEU A 235 41.34 18.36 82.47
C LEU A 235 42.23 19.56 82.82
N ASP A 236 42.78 20.23 81.82
CA ASP A 236 43.72 21.34 81.95
C ASP A 236 43.32 22.50 81.02
N ALA A 237 42.85 23.60 81.61
CA ALA A 237 42.39 24.77 80.86
C ALA A 237 43.53 25.48 80.12
N ALA A 238 44.80 25.29 80.54
CA ALA A 238 45.95 25.89 79.87
C ALA A 238 46.18 25.35 78.45
N GLN A 239 45.58 24.20 78.11
CA GLN A 239 45.66 23.59 76.78
C GLN A 239 44.54 24.06 75.83
N ASN A 240 43.53 24.78 76.33
CA ASN A 240 42.50 25.38 75.48
C ASN A 240 43.03 26.70 74.93
N GLY A 241 43.44 26.71 73.65
CA GLY A 241 43.89 27.91 72.96
C GLY A 241 42.82 29.02 72.81
N ASP A 242 41.56 28.72 73.13
CA ASP A 242 40.45 29.67 73.12
C ASP A 242 40.13 30.12 74.55
N GLY A 243 40.26 31.43 74.80
CA GLY A 243 40.20 32.11 76.11
C GLY A 243 38.86 32.07 76.86
N MET A 244 38.24 30.90 76.99
CA MET A 244 37.14 30.65 77.93
C MET A 244 37.74 30.40 79.32
N GLU A 245 37.47 31.32 80.26
CA GLU A 245 37.97 31.31 81.65
C GLU A 245 37.34 30.23 82.56
N LEU A 246 36.94 29.08 82.00
CA LEU A 246 36.46 27.96 82.81
C LEU A 246 37.67 27.18 83.36
N PRO A 247 37.82 27.03 84.69
CA PRO A 247 38.95 26.30 85.26
C PRO A 247 38.89 24.81 84.90
N GLY A 248 40.04 24.22 84.56
CA GLY A 248 40.12 22.78 84.29
C GLY A 248 39.90 21.96 85.54
N ALA A 249 39.65 20.65 85.40
CA ALA A 249 39.49 19.76 86.55
C ALA A 249 40.69 19.81 87.51
N CYS A 250 41.92 19.90 86.98
CA CYS A 250 43.14 20.06 87.78
C CYS A 250 43.09 21.34 88.64
N ASP A 251 42.68 22.47 88.06
CA ASP A 251 42.56 23.75 88.78
C ASP A 251 41.46 23.71 89.84
N LEU A 252 40.30 23.10 89.53
CA LEU A 252 39.18 22.99 90.46
C LEU A 252 39.51 22.11 91.66
N VAL A 253 40.19 20.98 91.44
CA VAL A 253 40.64 20.08 92.50
C VAL A 253 41.68 20.77 93.38
N GLN A 254 42.64 21.48 92.77
CA GLN A 254 43.65 22.22 93.51
C GLN A 254 43.03 23.34 94.37
N ARG A 255 42.10 24.13 93.80
CA ARG A 255 41.38 25.18 94.54
C ARG A 255 40.57 24.62 95.71
N ALA A 256 39.95 23.44 95.54
CA ALA A 256 39.20 22.78 96.61
C ALA A 256 40.13 22.32 97.74
N ALA A 257 41.30 21.74 97.41
CA ALA A 257 42.32 21.35 98.40
C ALA A 257 42.84 22.57 99.18
N ASP A 258 43.15 23.67 98.50
CA ASP A 258 43.62 24.91 99.11
C ASP A 258 42.56 25.55 100.03
N ALA A 259 41.29 25.54 99.60
CA ALA A 259 40.18 26.06 100.41
C ALA A 259 39.96 25.27 101.71
N LEU A 260 40.09 23.93 101.67
CA LEU A 260 40.00 23.10 102.86
C LEU A 260 41.20 23.33 103.80
N ARG A 261 42.41 23.49 103.25
CA ARG A 261 43.62 23.80 104.05
C ARG A 261 43.54 25.14 104.74
N ALA A 262 42.93 26.14 104.10
CA ALA A 262 42.76 27.47 104.67
C ALA A 262 41.88 27.48 105.96
N LEU A 263 41.07 26.43 106.20
CA LEU A 263 40.23 26.29 107.39
C LEU A 263 40.96 25.77 108.63
N GLY A 264 42.18 25.23 108.48
CA GLY A 264 43.25 25.18 109.49
C GLY A 264 43.09 24.41 110.82
N PHE A 265 41.93 23.81 111.15
CA PHE A 265 41.68 23.36 112.53
C PHE A 265 40.91 22.02 112.73
N ASP A 266 40.68 21.21 111.68
CA ASP A 266 39.99 19.90 111.77
C ASP A 266 40.79 18.79 111.04
N ASP A 267 41.19 17.73 111.77
CA ASP A 267 41.94 16.57 111.24
C ASP A 267 41.17 15.83 110.13
N GLY A 268 39.83 15.79 110.20
CA GLY A 268 39.00 15.16 109.18
C GLY A 268 39.01 15.93 107.84
N LEU A 269 39.09 17.26 107.90
CA LEU A 269 39.18 18.11 106.71
C LEU A 269 40.57 18.08 106.08
N CYS A 270 41.63 17.95 106.90
CA CYS A 270 43.00 17.79 106.41
C CYS A 270 43.16 16.47 105.63
N GLN A 271 42.60 15.37 106.14
CA GLN A 271 42.62 14.09 105.42
C GLN A 271 41.85 14.16 104.09
N CYS A 272 40.78 14.96 104.01
CA CYS A 272 40.09 15.23 102.74
C CYS A 272 40.95 16.05 101.76
N ALA A 273 41.71 17.05 102.23
CA ALA A 273 42.61 17.83 101.40
C ALA A 273 43.76 16.97 100.83
N ASP A 274 44.36 16.10 101.63
CA ASP A 274 45.42 15.18 101.17
C ASP A 274 44.90 14.17 100.13
N ARG A 275 43.64 13.73 100.27
CA ARG A 275 42.98 12.92 99.23
C ARG A 275 42.75 13.69 97.94
N LEU A 276 42.45 14.98 97.99
CA LEU A 276 42.29 15.83 96.80
C LEU A 276 43.64 16.05 96.08
N ASP A 277 44.74 16.23 96.81
CA ASP A 277 46.09 16.32 96.22
C ASP A 277 46.52 15.02 95.51
N ALA A 278 46.20 13.86 96.11
CA ALA A 278 46.44 12.57 95.48
C ALA A 278 45.64 12.45 94.16
N VAL A 279 44.37 12.89 94.16
CA VAL A 279 43.55 12.97 92.94
C VAL A 279 44.15 13.97 91.92
N GLY A 280 44.66 15.12 92.37
CA GLY A 280 45.34 16.09 91.51
C GLY A 280 46.59 15.51 90.83
N THR A 281 47.37 14.72 91.57
CA THR A 281 48.57 14.04 91.03
C THR A 281 48.20 12.98 90.00
N GLU A 282 47.17 12.18 90.26
CA GLU A 282 46.64 11.19 89.31
C GLU A 282 46.10 11.87 88.03
N LEU A 283 45.38 13.01 88.18
CA LEU A 283 44.91 13.78 87.02
C LEU A 283 46.08 14.35 86.20
N ALA A 284 47.15 14.82 86.83
CA ALA A 284 48.34 15.32 86.14
C ALA A 284 49.06 14.21 85.34
N ASP A 285 49.12 12.99 85.86
CA ASP A 285 49.70 11.84 85.13
C ASP A 285 48.84 11.42 83.92
N VAL A 286 47.51 11.46 84.08
CA VAL A 286 46.58 11.25 82.96
C VAL A 286 46.76 12.32 81.88
N VAL A 287 46.87 13.60 82.26
CA VAL A 287 47.16 14.70 81.32
C VAL A 287 48.49 14.47 80.62
N PHE A 288 49.55 14.15 81.35
CA PHE A 288 50.86 13.88 80.75
C PHE A 288 50.83 12.71 79.76
N THR A 289 50.10 11.65 80.10
CA THR A 289 49.92 10.47 79.24
C THR A 289 49.14 10.81 77.96
N LEU A 290 48.07 11.59 78.06
CA LEU A 290 47.24 12.02 76.94
C LEU A 290 47.99 12.99 76.01
N THR A 291 48.75 13.95 76.57
CA THR A 291 49.54 14.90 75.78
C THR A 291 50.60 14.20 74.92
N ARG A 292 51.19 13.10 75.41
CA ARG A 292 52.14 12.30 74.64
C ARG A 292 51.51 11.53 73.48
N GLN A 293 50.18 11.37 73.44
CA GLN A 293 49.48 10.68 72.35
C GLN A 293 49.06 11.61 71.18
N LEU A 294 49.31 12.92 71.27
CA LEU A 294 48.90 13.90 70.25
C LEU A 294 49.77 13.96 68.98
N ASP A 295 50.71 13.03 68.78
CA ASP A 295 51.47 12.92 67.53
C ASP A 295 50.68 12.10 66.49
N GLY A 296 49.83 12.78 65.71
CA GLY A 296 48.97 12.17 64.69
C GLY A 296 49.45 12.36 63.26
N GLU A 297 49.52 11.27 62.50
CA GLU A 297 49.64 11.28 61.03
C GLU A 297 48.30 11.61 60.35
N GLY A 298 48.35 12.43 59.29
CA GLY A 298 47.24 12.67 58.35
C GLY A 298 46.46 13.96 58.62
N GLY A 299 46.65 14.96 57.76
CA GLY A 299 45.92 16.24 57.80
C GLY A 299 44.59 16.23 57.01
N PRO A 300 43.73 17.26 57.18
CA PRO A 300 42.46 17.38 56.45
C PRO A 300 42.62 17.34 54.92
N GLU A 301 43.69 17.95 54.40
CA GLU A 301 43.97 18.01 52.97
C GLU A 301 44.25 16.62 52.35
N GLU A 302 44.89 15.71 53.11
CA GLU A 302 45.14 14.34 52.67
C GLU A 302 43.84 13.51 52.61
N LEU A 303 42.93 13.74 53.56
CA LEU A 303 41.64 13.07 53.59
C LEU A 303 40.73 13.52 52.44
N ASP A 304 40.75 14.81 52.10
CA ASP A 304 39.98 15.36 50.97
C ASP A 304 40.48 14.83 49.62
N ALA A 305 41.80 14.79 49.41
CA ALA A 305 42.40 14.20 48.21
C ALA A 305 42.05 12.70 48.08
N LEU A 306 42.08 11.97 49.19
CA LEU A 306 41.75 10.55 49.24
C LEU A 306 40.25 10.31 48.96
N ASN A 307 39.37 11.13 49.52
CA ASN A 307 37.92 11.07 49.25
C ASN A 307 37.59 11.39 47.79
N GLY A 308 38.29 12.36 47.19
CA GLY A 308 38.19 12.66 45.77
C GLY A 308 38.52 11.45 44.89
N ARG A 309 39.65 10.80 45.17
CA ARG A 309 40.07 9.59 44.43
C ARG A 309 39.10 8.41 44.62
N ILE A 310 38.62 8.17 45.85
CA ILE A 310 37.61 7.13 46.11
C ILE A 310 36.33 7.41 45.31
N HIS A 311 35.90 8.67 45.25
CA HIS A 311 34.69 9.03 44.51
C HIS A 311 34.82 8.75 43.01
N GLU A 312 35.95 9.12 42.40
CA GLU A 312 36.24 8.81 40.99
C GLU A 312 36.20 7.30 40.70
N LEU A 313 36.76 6.49 41.59
CA LEU A 313 36.79 5.03 41.46
C LEU A 313 35.41 4.39 41.72
N ASP A 314 34.64 4.89 42.69
CA ASP A 314 33.27 4.44 42.96
C ASP A 314 32.32 4.78 41.79
N GLU A 315 32.52 5.91 41.09
CA GLU A 315 31.78 6.24 39.87
C GLU A 315 32.00 5.19 38.75
N LEU A 316 33.21 4.65 38.64
CA LEU A 316 33.53 3.58 37.70
C LEU A 316 32.82 2.27 38.06
N THR A 317 32.94 1.84 39.32
CA THR A 317 32.35 0.57 39.76
C THR A 317 30.82 0.57 39.64
N ARG A 318 30.16 1.71 39.89
CA ARG A 318 28.71 1.83 39.74
C ARG A 318 28.22 1.55 38.31
N ARG A 319 29.02 1.81 37.28
CA ARG A 319 28.59 1.75 35.88
C ARG A 319 29.10 0.52 35.14
N TRP A 320 30.29 0.01 35.47
CA TRP A 320 30.94 -1.07 34.71
C TRP A 320 31.23 -2.34 35.51
N GLY A 321 31.00 -2.38 36.83
CA GLY A 321 31.08 -3.63 37.61
C GLY A 321 31.32 -3.42 39.11
N PRO A 322 30.91 -4.37 39.97
CA PRO A 322 30.94 -4.18 41.43
C PRO A 322 32.35 -4.02 42.02
N THR A 323 33.40 -4.47 41.32
CA THR A 323 34.80 -4.29 41.71
C THR A 323 35.63 -3.63 40.60
N LEU A 324 36.78 -3.02 40.95
CA LEU A 324 37.71 -2.47 39.94
C LEU A 324 38.25 -3.54 38.99
N ALA A 325 38.37 -4.80 39.45
CA ALA A 325 38.77 -5.91 38.60
C ALA A 325 37.71 -6.18 37.51
N ASP A 326 36.43 -6.06 37.83
CA ASP A 326 35.34 -6.20 36.85
C ASP A 326 35.36 -5.07 35.83
N VAL A 327 35.63 -3.83 36.27
CA VAL A 327 35.75 -2.66 35.38
C VAL A 327 36.91 -2.83 34.39
N LEU A 328 38.07 -3.30 34.85
CA LEU A 328 39.23 -3.56 34.00
C LEU A 328 38.98 -4.72 33.03
N ALA A 329 38.34 -5.80 33.49
CA ALA A 329 37.96 -6.92 32.64
C ALA A 329 36.92 -6.52 31.58
N TRP A 330 35.98 -5.64 31.94
CA TRP A 330 35.02 -5.05 31.02
C TRP A 330 35.73 -4.22 29.95
N ARG A 331 36.66 -3.34 30.34
CA ARG A 331 37.45 -2.52 29.41
C ARG A 331 38.20 -3.37 28.38
N GLU A 332 38.89 -4.42 28.81
CA GLU A 332 39.63 -5.28 27.88
C GLU A 332 38.70 -6.01 26.91
N ARG A 333 37.58 -6.55 27.39
CA ARG A 333 36.57 -7.18 26.53
C ARG A 333 36.00 -6.19 25.52
N SER A 334 35.68 -4.99 25.97
CA SER A 334 35.15 -3.91 25.12
C SER A 334 36.15 -3.42 24.08
N ARG A 335 37.46 -3.50 24.35
CA ARG A 335 38.51 -3.20 23.35
C ARG A 335 38.51 -4.24 22.23
N PHE A 336 38.46 -5.52 22.56
CA PHE A 336 38.34 -6.59 21.56
C PHE A 336 37.05 -6.48 20.75
N GLU A 337 35.93 -6.18 21.41
CA GLU A 337 34.65 -5.98 20.73
C GLU A 337 34.73 -4.78 19.76
N LEU A 338 35.33 -3.67 20.18
CA LEU A 338 35.49 -2.49 19.32
C LEU A 338 36.35 -2.75 18.08
N GLU A 339 37.39 -3.59 18.18
CA GLU A 339 38.24 -3.99 17.04
C GLU A 339 37.47 -4.82 16.00
N ASP A 340 36.49 -5.63 16.42
CA ASP A 340 35.66 -6.45 15.53
C ASP A 340 34.60 -5.62 14.77
N LEU A 341 34.23 -4.43 15.28
CA LEU A 341 33.18 -3.58 14.71
C LEU A 341 33.62 -2.64 13.55
N ASP A 342 34.92 -2.55 13.21
CA ASP A 342 35.45 -1.50 12.31
C ASP A 342 35.45 -1.83 10.79
N ASP A 343 35.05 -3.05 10.37
CA ASP A 343 35.18 -3.57 8.98
C ASP A 343 34.00 -3.23 8.00
N SER A 344 33.08 -2.33 8.38
CA SER A 344 31.79 -2.10 7.68
C SER A 344 31.74 -1.07 6.51
N PRO A 345 32.54 0.01 6.45
CA PRO A 345 32.24 1.16 5.58
C PRO A 345 32.49 0.92 4.08
N GLU A 346 33.49 0.12 3.71
CA GLU A 346 33.79 -0.18 2.30
C GLU A 346 32.68 -1.00 1.64
N ARG A 347 32.11 -1.96 2.38
CA ARG A 347 31.01 -2.80 1.91
C ARG A 347 29.76 -1.97 1.63
N LEU A 348 29.49 -0.98 2.47
CA LEU A 348 28.32 -0.12 2.32
C LEU A 348 28.48 0.86 1.14
N ALA A 349 29.69 1.36 0.90
CA ALA A 349 29.99 2.12 -0.30
C ALA A 349 29.77 1.30 -1.58
N GLN A 350 30.18 0.03 -1.60
CA GLN A 350 29.91 -0.89 -2.72
C GLN A 350 28.41 -1.10 -2.95
N LEU A 351 27.65 -1.38 -1.89
CA LEU A 351 26.20 -1.59 -1.97
C LEU A 351 25.46 -0.33 -2.46
N ARG A 352 25.89 0.87 -2.03
CA ARG A 352 25.36 2.14 -2.55
C ARG A 352 25.63 2.28 -4.04
N ALA A 353 26.86 2.00 -4.48
CA ALA A 353 27.22 2.08 -5.90
C ALA A 353 26.43 1.07 -6.76
N GLU A 354 26.23 -0.15 -6.26
CA GLU A 354 25.40 -1.17 -6.92
C GLU A 354 23.94 -0.72 -7.04
N ARG A 355 23.35 -0.22 -5.94
CA ARG A 355 22.00 0.34 -5.93
C ARG A 355 21.86 1.47 -6.94
N ASP A 356 22.82 2.39 -6.99
CA ASP A 356 22.81 3.54 -7.92
C ASP A 356 22.89 3.07 -9.38
N ALA A 357 23.73 2.07 -9.68
CA ALA A 357 23.83 1.49 -11.02
C ALA A 357 22.52 0.82 -11.47
N LEU A 358 21.86 0.09 -10.56
CA LEU A 358 20.55 -0.54 -10.81
C LEU A 358 19.44 0.49 -10.96
N ALA A 359 19.45 1.56 -10.15
CA ALA A 359 18.52 2.69 -10.28
C ALA A 359 18.63 3.34 -11.66
N GLU A 360 19.86 3.59 -12.13
CA GLU A 360 20.12 4.11 -13.46
C GLU A 360 19.69 3.16 -14.59
N ALA A 361 19.84 1.84 -14.39
CA ALA A 361 19.33 0.85 -15.33
C ALA A 361 17.79 0.87 -15.43
N ALA A 362 17.10 0.93 -14.28
CA ALA A 362 15.65 1.05 -14.21
C ALA A 362 15.17 2.38 -14.84
N LEU A 363 15.89 3.48 -14.61
CA LEU A 363 15.58 4.78 -15.22
C LEU A 363 15.75 4.76 -16.74
N ARG A 364 16.81 4.11 -17.26
CA ARG A 364 17.00 3.93 -18.71
C ARG A 364 15.89 3.09 -19.33
N ALA A 365 15.48 2.01 -18.66
CA ALA A 365 14.35 1.19 -19.10
C ALA A 365 13.04 1.99 -19.09
N ALA A 366 12.79 2.77 -18.03
CA ALA A 366 11.62 3.63 -17.93
C ALA A 366 11.59 4.68 -19.06
N LYS A 367 12.70 5.36 -19.35
CA LYS A 367 12.79 6.34 -20.45
C LYS A 367 12.46 5.73 -21.81
N ARG A 368 12.86 4.47 -22.05
CA ARG A 368 12.49 3.74 -23.28
C ARG A 368 10.98 3.49 -23.32
N LEU A 369 10.40 3.04 -22.20
CA LEU A 369 8.97 2.82 -22.07
C LEU A 369 8.16 4.12 -22.26
N THR A 370 8.58 5.22 -21.63
CA THR A 370 7.98 6.56 -21.81
C THR A 370 7.98 6.98 -23.28
N LYS A 371 9.10 6.77 -24.00
CA LYS A 371 9.20 7.12 -25.42
C LYS A 371 8.22 6.29 -26.25
N ALA A 372 8.17 4.99 -26.02
CA ALA A 372 7.28 4.09 -26.75
C ALA A 372 5.79 4.43 -26.47
N ARG A 373 5.43 4.66 -25.20
CA ARG A 373 4.10 5.16 -24.80
C ARG A 373 3.71 6.47 -25.47
N ARG A 374 4.63 7.43 -25.60
CA ARG A 374 4.35 8.70 -26.30
C ARG A 374 4.09 8.49 -27.78
N THR A 375 4.91 7.68 -28.45
CA THR A 375 4.68 7.34 -29.86
C THR A 375 3.36 6.60 -30.06
N ALA A 376 3.04 5.65 -29.18
CA ALA A 376 1.77 4.93 -29.18
C ALA A 376 0.58 5.87 -28.90
N ALA A 377 0.73 6.83 -27.98
CA ALA A 377 -0.29 7.82 -27.68
C ALA A 377 -0.61 8.70 -28.89
N ASP A 378 0.42 9.20 -29.59
CA ASP A 378 0.24 10.02 -30.80
C ASP A 378 -0.44 9.20 -31.93
N ALA A 379 -0.01 7.96 -32.14
CA ALA A 379 -0.60 7.07 -33.13
C ALA A 379 -2.06 6.73 -32.81
N LEU A 380 -2.37 6.44 -31.53
CA LEU A 380 -3.72 6.16 -31.07
C LEU A 380 -4.64 7.37 -31.24
N CYS A 381 -4.18 8.58 -30.88
CA CYS A 381 -4.94 9.82 -31.07
C CYS A 381 -5.28 10.04 -32.55
N GLN A 382 -4.35 9.79 -33.47
CA GLN A 382 -4.60 9.92 -34.92
C GLN A 382 -5.59 8.88 -35.44
N ALA A 383 -5.44 7.62 -35.02
CA ALA A 383 -6.36 6.55 -35.41
C ALA A 383 -7.79 6.84 -34.90
N VAL A 384 -7.92 7.23 -33.64
CA VAL A 384 -9.21 7.58 -33.01
C VAL A 384 -9.83 8.79 -33.70
N ALA A 385 -9.07 9.82 -34.06
CA ALA A 385 -9.59 10.97 -34.78
C ALA A 385 -10.21 10.58 -36.15
N GLY A 386 -9.57 9.65 -36.87
CA GLY A 386 -10.10 9.11 -38.13
C GLY A 386 -11.41 8.32 -37.94
N GLU A 387 -11.55 7.62 -36.83
CA GLU A 387 -12.78 6.88 -36.46
C GLU A 387 -13.89 7.81 -35.95
N LEU A 388 -13.57 8.86 -35.18
CA LEU A 388 -14.53 9.83 -34.64
C LEU A 388 -15.24 10.64 -35.73
N GLY A 389 -14.53 11.09 -36.78
CA GLY A 389 -15.18 11.70 -37.95
C GLY A 389 -16.16 10.74 -38.64
N GLN A 390 -15.82 9.46 -38.59
CA GLN A 390 -16.64 8.28 -38.95
C GLN A 390 -18.03 8.29 -38.34
N LEU A 391 -18.04 8.59 -37.06
CA LEU A 391 -19.17 8.44 -36.13
C LEU A 391 -19.96 9.75 -35.98
N ALA A 392 -19.83 10.67 -36.95
CA ALA A 392 -20.39 12.03 -36.94
C ALA A 392 -20.08 12.81 -35.66
N MET A 393 -18.87 12.63 -35.12
CA MET A 393 -18.32 13.42 -34.03
C MET A 393 -17.27 14.38 -34.59
N ASP A 394 -17.64 15.10 -35.65
CA ASP A 394 -16.75 16.05 -36.32
C ASP A 394 -16.32 17.14 -35.33
N GLY A 395 -15.01 17.21 -35.10
CA GLY A 395 -14.44 18.16 -34.16
C GLY A 395 -14.30 17.66 -32.71
N ALA A 396 -14.70 16.42 -32.42
CA ALA A 396 -14.28 15.73 -31.22
C ALA A 396 -12.81 15.28 -31.34
N ALA A 397 -12.08 15.30 -30.23
CA ALA A 397 -10.67 14.90 -30.20
C ALA A 397 -10.33 14.14 -28.93
N LEU A 398 -9.44 13.17 -29.06
CA LEU A 398 -8.78 12.50 -27.94
C LEU A 398 -7.36 13.03 -27.80
N SER A 399 -6.98 13.40 -26.58
CA SER A 399 -5.61 13.81 -26.23
C SER A 399 -5.10 12.92 -25.10
N ILE A 400 -4.02 12.18 -25.35
CA ILE A 400 -3.41 11.30 -24.35
C ILE A 400 -2.15 11.99 -23.80
N HIS A 401 -2.15 12.29 -22.51
CA HIS A 401 -1.02 12.90 -21.83
C HIS A 401 -0.17 11.82 -21.16
N VAL A 402 1.11 11.74 -21.53
CA VAL A 402 2.12 10.88 -20.91
C VAL A 402 3.17 11.76 -20.22
N GLN A 403 2.98 11.98 -18.92
CA GLN A 403 3.79 12.88 -18.11
C GLN A 403 4.77 12.11 -17.21
N PRO A 404 6.09 12.32 -17.35
CA PRO A 404 7.07 11.71 -16.45
C PRO A 404 6.93 12.28 -15.04
N ARG A 405 6.86 11.41 -14.04
CA ARG A 405 6.90 11.79 -12.63
C ARG A 405 8.29 12.29 -12.24
N SER A 406 8.31 13.24 -11.31
CA SER A 406 9.54 13.85 -10.79
C SER A 406 9.62 13.68 -9.27
N GLY A 407 10.85 13.64 -8.73
CA GLY A 407 11.10 13.57 -7.28
C GLY A 407 11.01 12.16 -6.68
N ASN A 408 10.75 12.09 -5.37
CA ASN A 408 10.59 10.83 -4.65
C ASN A 408 9.33 10.11 -5.15
N GLY A 409 9.50 8.98 -5.83
CA GLY A 409 8.42 8.27 -6.52
C GLY A 409 8.43 8.40 -8.05
N ALA A 410 9.54 8.88 -8.64
CA ALA A 410 9.71 8.93 -10.09
C ALA A 410 9.60 7.56 -10.80
N LEU A 411 9.76 6.44 -10.09
CA LEU A 411 9.63 5.08 -10.61
C LEU A 411 8.71 4.24 -9.71
N ASP A 412 7.76 3.52 -10.29
CA ASP A 412 6.93 2.51 -9.60
C ASP A 412 6.97 1.15 -10.32
N ALA A 413 6.13 0.20 -9.95
CA ALA A 413 6.10 -1.11 -10.61
C ALA A 413 5.70 -1.06 -12.11
N HIS A 414 5.19 0.07 -12.60
CA HIS A 414 4.58 0.21 -13.93
C HIS A 414 5.22 1.30 -14.81
N GLY A 415 6.23 2.02 -14.31
CA GLY A 415 7.03 2.94 -15.10
C GLY A 415 7.33 4.25 -14.39
N ALA A 416 7.66 5.25 -15.20
CA ALA A 416 7.90 6.61 -14.74
C ALA A 416 6.75 7.57 -15.07
N ASP A 417 5.67 7.09 -15.71
CA ASP A 417 4.70 7.97 -16.35
C ASP A 417 3.34 7.96 -15.64
N ASP A 418 2.77 9.14 -15.47
CA ASP A 418 1.34 9.33 -15.26
C ASP A 418 0.66 9.48 -16.63
N ILE A 419 -0.34 8.63 -16.87
CA ILE A 419 -1.07 8.56 -18.13
C ILE A 419 -2.50 9.03 -17.88
N ALA A 420 -2.94 10.00 -18.67
CA ALA A 420 -4.29 10.53 -18.60
C ALA A 420 -4.87 10.69 -20.01
N PHE A 421 -6.06 10.14 -20.22
CA PHE A 421 -6.83 10.31 -21.45
C PHE A 421 -7.79 11.48 -21.26
N LEU A 422 -7.67 12.49 -22.10
CA LEU A 422 -8.53 13.67 -22.13
C LEU A 422 -9.38 13.66 -23.40
N PHE A 423 -10.66 13.96 -23.24
CA PHE A 423 -11.62 14.02 -24.32
C PHE A 423 -12.12 15.46 -24.51
N THR A 424 -12.12 15.90 -25.76
CA THR A 424 -12.70 17.16 -26.21
C THR A 424 -13.93 16.82 -27.06
N PRO A 425 -15.17 17.04 -26.58
CA PRO A 425 -16.37 16.58 -27.26
C PRO A 425 -16.71 17.38 -28.54
N PHE A 426 -16.34 18.66 -28.60
CA PHE A 426 -16.61 19.53 -29.75
C PHE A 426 -15.52 20.61 -29.88
N PRO A 427 -15.35 21.23 -31.05
CA PRO A 427 -14.37 22.28 -31.26
C PRO A 427 -14.54 23.44 -30.28
N GLY A 428 -13.46 23.81 -29.58
CA GLY A 428 -13.47 24.89 -28.60
C GLY A 428 -13.89 24.49 -27.18
N ALA A 429 -14.28 23.23 -26.94
CA ALA A 429 -14.44 22.71 -25.58
C ALA A 429 -13.09 22.53 -24.88
N GLU A 430 -13.04 22.71 -23.55
CA GLU A 430 -11.87 22.35 -22.77
C GLU A 430 -11.69 20.82 -22.75
N PRO A 431 -10.46 20.30 -22.91
CA PRO A 431 -10.19 18.88 -22.73
C PRO A 431 -10.48 18.43 -21.30
N MET A 432 -11.36 17.43 -21.14
CA MET A 432 -11.74 16.92 -19.83
C MET A 432 -11.28 15.47 -19.63
N PRO A 433 -10.91 15.06 -18.40
CA PRO A 433 -10.64 13.65 -18.11
C PRO A 433 -11.85 12.77 -18.46
N MET A 434 -11.58 11.58 -18.99
CA MET A 434 -12.64 10.60 -19.22
C MET A 434 -13.41 10.33 -17.92
N GLY A 435 -14.74 10.37 -17.98
CA GLY A 435 -15.62 10.26 -16.80
C GLY A 435 -16.06 11.59 -16.19
N ALA A 436 -15.45 12.72 -16.57
CA ALA A 436 -15.94 14.04 -16.22
C ALA A 436 -16.86 14.59 -17.32
N SER A 437 -18.17 14.57 -17.08
CA SER A 437 -19.21 15.34 -17.80
C SER A 437 -19.19 15.28 -19.34
N ALA A 438 -19.27 14.09 -19.92
CA ALA A 438 -19.66 13.89 -21.31
C ALA A 438 -20.99 13.13 -21.40
N SER A 439 -21.75 13.34 -22.49
CA SER A 439 -23.00 12.60 -22.74
C SER A 439 -22.71 11.11 -22.89
N GLY A 440 -23.52 10.23 -22.29
CA GLY A 440 -23.28 8.78 -22.28
C GLY A 440 -23.07 8.19 -23.68
N GLY A 441 -23.81 8.68 -24.68
CA GLY A 441 -23.66 8.23 -26.08
C GLY A 441 -22.36 8.68 -26.76
N GLU A 442 -21.83 9.85 -26.42
CA GLU A 442 -20.56 10.34 -26.98
C GLU A 442 -19.37 9.53 -26.44
N LEU A 443 -19.41 9.19 -25.16
CA LEU A 443 -18.40 8.32 -24.55
C LEU A 443 -18.48 6.90 -25.12
N SER A 444 -19.68 6.33 -25.30
CA SER A 444 -19.82 5.00 -25.92
C SER A 444 -19.26 4.95 -27.35
N ARG A 445 -19.44 6.03 -28.14
CA ARG A 445 -18.84 6.17 -29.47
C ARG A 445 -17.33 6.35 -29.43
N LEU A 446 -16.81 7.13 -28.48
CA LEU A 446 -15.36 7.25 -28.26
C LEU A 446 -14.72 5.91 -27.90
N MET A 447 -15.36 5.12 -27.05
CA MET A 447 -14.89 3.78 -26.71
C MET A 447 -14.90 2.85 -27.91
N LEU A 448 -15.94 2.89 -28.74
CA LEU A 448 -15.97 2.16 -30.00
C LEU A 448 -14.80 2.55 -30.92
N ALA A 449 -14.51 3.85 -31.04
CA ALA A 449 -13.38 4.34 -31.82
C ALA A 449 -12.02 3.87 -31.26
N LEU A 450 -11.86 3.86 -29.93
CA LEU A 450 -10.68 3.33 -29.25
C LEU A 450 -10.49 1.83 -29.53
N GLU A 451 -11.53 1.01 -29.34
CA GLU A 451 -11.44 -0.44 -29.53
C GLU A 451 -11.24 -0.81 -31.01
N LEU A 452 -11.85 -0.09 -31.95
CA LEU A 452 -11.59 -0.24 -33.38
C LEU A 452 -10.15 0.11 -33.75
N SER A 453 -9.63 1.20 -33.18
CA SER A 453 -8.24 1.63 -33.41
C SER A 453 -7.26 0.59 -32.87
N ALA A 454 -7.53 0.02 -31.71
CA ALA A 454 -6.72 -1.05 -31.12
C ALA A 454 -6.78 -2.35 -31.94
N ALA A 455 -7.99 -2.76 -32.37
CA ALA A 455 -8.18 -3.93 -33.21
C ALA A 455 -7.44 -3.83 -34.55
N GLY A 456 -7.47 -2.65 -35.18
CA GLY A 456 -6.78 -2.40 -36.45
C GLY A 456 -5.24 -2.38 -36.35
N HIS A 457 -4.68 -2.17 -35.15
CA HIS A 457 -3.23 -2.09 -34.93
C HIS A 457 -2.58 -3.44 -34.57
N GLY A 458 -3.33 -4.56 -34.66
CA GLY A 458 -2.84 -5.88 -34.27
C GLY A 458 -2.70 -6.07 -32.75
N ALA A 459 -2.98 -5.03 -31.95
CA ALA A 459 -3.05 -5.11 -30.49
C ALA A 459 -4.16 -6.07 -30.00
N SER A 460 -5.10 -6.41 -30.89
CA SER A 460 -6.15 -7.40 -30.67
C SER A 460 -6.05 -8.63 -31.58
N GLY A 461 -4.94 -8.84 -32.30
CA GLY A 461 -4.90 -9.81 -33.41
C GLY A 461 -3.55 -10.49 -33.62
N GLU A 462 -3.37 -11.61 -32.90
CA GLU A 462 -2.75 -12.90 -33.32
C GLU A 462 -2.48 -13.78 -32.08
N GLN A 463 -2.42 -13.19 -30.87
CA GLN A 463 -2.13 -13.88 -29.59
C GLN A 463 -3.09 -13.50 -28.45
N GLY A 464 -4.17 -12.77 -28.72
CA GLY A 464 -5.12 -12.32 -27.70
C GLY A 464 -6.45 -13.06 -27.77
N ALA A 465 -6.94 -13.54 -26.63
CA ALA A 465 -8.27 -14.10 -26.47
C ALA A 465 -9.37 -13.09 -26.92
N PRO A 466 -10.37 -13.50 -27.72
CA PRO A 466 -11.45 -12.61 -28.12
C PRO A 466 -12.33 -12.20 -26.92
N MET A 467 -12.34 -10.89 -26.64
CA MET A 467 -13.13 -10.26 -25.58
C MET A 467 -14.58 -10.03 -26.02
N THR A 468 -15.50 -9.97 -25.06
CA THR A 468 -16.89 -9.57 -25.29
C THR A 468 -17.07 -8.09 -24.96
N PHE A 469 -17.53 -7.31 -25.94
CA PHE A 469 -17.88 -5.90 -25.80
C PHE A 469 -19.39 -5.71 -25.78
N ILE A 470 -19.88 -4.91 -24.86
CA ILE A 470 -21.29 -4.59 -24.74
C ILE A 470 -21.47 -3.10 -24.90
N PHE A 471 -22.25 -2.65 -25.88
CA PHE A 471 -22.49 -1.23 -26.14
C PHE A 471 -23.94 -0.89 -25.78
N ASP A 472 -24.09 0.03 -24.82
CA ASP A 472 -25.37 0.63 -24.44
C ASP A 472 -25.40 2.09 -24.87
N GLU A 473 -26.56 2.56 -25.31
CA GLU A 473 -26.81 3.95 -25.75
C GLU A 473 -25.84 4.50 -26.81
N VAL A 474 -25.13 3.63 -27.55
CA VAL A 474 -24.17 4.07 -28.58
C VAL A 474 -24.85 4.83 -29.73
N ASP A 475 -26.13 4.52 -29.93
CA ASP A 475 -27.02 5.15 -30.91
C ASP A 475 -27.74 6.41 -30.39
N ALA A 476 -27.47 6.85 -29.15
CA ALA A 476 -28.08 8.05 -28.58
C ALA A 476 -27.69 9.32 -29.35
N GLY A 477 -28.69 10.06 -29.82
CA GLY A 477 -28.52 11.27 -30.61
C GLY A 477 -28.03 11.03 -32.04
N VAL A 478 -28.08 9.79 -32.54
CA VAL A 478 -27.64 9.41 -33.88
C VAL A 478 -28.85 9.09 -34.77
N GLY A 479 -28.81 9.52 -36.03
CA GLY A 479 -29.87 9.22 -36.99
C GLY A 479 -29.39 9.20 -38.44
N GLY A 480 -30.22 8.65 -39.34
CA GLY A 480 -29.98 8.66 -40.78
C GLY A 480 -28.69 7.94 -41.20
N ARG A 481 -27.86 8.61 -42.02
CA ARG A 481 -26.62 8.04 -42.56
C ARG A 481 -25.60 7.68 -41.46
N THR A 482 -25.56 8.45 -40.38
CA THR A 482 -24.64 8.18 -39.26
C THR A 482 -24.97 6.87 -38.57
N ALA A 483 -26.26 6.52 -38.46
CA ALA A 483 -26.68 5.25 -37.86
C ALA A 483 -26.21 4.04 -38.68
N VAL A 484 -26.20 4.16 -40.02
CA VAL A 484 -25.70 3.11 -40.92
C VAL A 484 -24.19 2.93 -40.74
N GLU A 485 -23.43 4.02 -40.67
CA GLU A 485 -21.97 3.93 -40.46
C GLU A 485 -21.65 3.39 -39.07
N LEU A 486 -22.39 3.79 -38.03
CA LEU A 486 -22.26 3.23 -36.69
C LEU A 486 -22.46 1.70 -36.69
N GLY A 487 -23.53 1.22 -37.34
CA GLY A 487 -23.77 -0.22 -37.50
C GLY A 487 -22.63 -0.93 -38.22
N ARG A 488 -22.12 -0.35 -39.31
CA ARG A 488 -20.96 -0.88 -40.05
C ARG A 488 -19.71 -0.98 -39.18
N ARG A 489 -19.46 0.00 -38.32
CA ARG A 489 -18.30 0.07 -37.42
C ARG A 489 -18.37 -0.98 -36.33
N LEU A 490 -19.54 -1.16 -35.70
CA LEU A 490 -19.78 -2.26 -34.76
C LEU A 490 -19.58 -3.63 -35.43
N ALA A 491 -20.04 -3.80 -36.66
CA ALA A 491 -19.83 -5.03 -37.43
C ALA A 491 -18.35 -5.28 -37.78
N ARG A 492 -17.58 -4.21 -38.03
CA ARG A 492 -16.11 -4.32 -38.23
C ARG A 492 -15.40 -4.77 -36.96
N LEU A 493 -15.75 -4.20 -35.80
CA LEU A 493 -15.22 -4.66 -34.51
C LEU A 493 -15.57 -6.13 -34.26
N ALA A 494 -16.79 -6.53 -34.63
CA ALA A 494 -17.29 -7.89 -34.48
C ALA A 494 -16.53 -8.97 -35.29
N ARG A 495 -15.59 -8.57 -36.16
CA ARG A 495 -14.68 -9.52 -36.84
C ARG A 495 -13.58 -10.06 -35.93
N HIS A 496 -13.23 -9.31 -34.89
CA HIS A 496 -12.11 -9.62 -33.99
C HIS A 496 -12.55 -9.82 -32.54
N ALA A 497 -13.79 -9.48 -32.22
CA ALA A 497 -14.34 -9.58 -30.87
C ALA A 497 -15.84 -9.90 -30.92
N GLN A 498 -16.40 -10.33 -29.80
CA GLN A 498 -17.85 -10.49 -29.67
C GLN A 498 -18.47 -9.15 -29.30
N VAL A 499 -19.52 -8.72 -30.02
CA VAL A 499 -20.18 -7.43 -29.82
C VAL A 499 -21.66 -7.65 -29.49
N ILE A 500 -22.13 -7.11 -28.37
CA ILE A 500 -23.54 -7.07 -28.01
C ILE A 500 -23.97 -5.61 -27.99
N VAL A 501 -24.91 -5.23 -28.84
CA VAL A 501 -25.42 -3.85 -28.90
C VAL A 501 -26.87 -3.80 -28.44
N VAL A 502 -27.18 -2.87 -27.55
CA VAL A 502 -28.55 -2.50 -27.21
C VAL A 502 -28.91 -1.29 -28.05
N THR A 503 -29.90 -1.44 -28.94
CA THR A 503 -30.24 -0.39 -29.90
C THR A 503 -31.74 -0.27 -30.14
N HIS A 504 -32.16 0.93 -30.52
CA HIS A 504 -33.50 1.21 -31.04
C HIS A 504 -33.48 1.53 -32.55
N LEU A 505 -32.30 1.64 -33.15
CA LEU A 505 -32.14 1.99 -34.56
C LEU A 505 -32.11 0.73 -35.44
N PRO A 506 -33.04 0.58 -36.40
CA PRO A 506 -33.03 -0.55 -37.33
C PRO A 506 -31.75 -0.59 -38.17
N GLN A 507 -31.15 0.56 -38.46
CA GLN A 507 -29.90 0.69 -39.23
C GLN A 507 -28.69 0.11 -38.51
N VAL A 508 -28.74 -0.04 -37.18
CA VAL A 508 -27.68 -0.67 -36.38
C VAL A 508 -28.01 -2.16 -36.20
N ALA A 509 -29.27 -2.49 -35.88
CA ALA A 509 -29.72 -3.86 -35.68
C ALA A 509 -29.60 -4.74 -36.95
N SER A 510 -29.69 -4.14 -38.14
CA SER A 510 -29.55 -4.85 -39.42
C SER A 510 -28.17 -5.48 -39.63
N TRP A 511 -27.12 -4.93 -39.03
CA TRP A 511 -25.74 -5.45 -39.14
C TRP A 511 -25.44 -6.66 -38.23
N ALA A 512 -26.29 -6.92 -37.23
CA ALA A 512 -26.06 -8.02 -36.31
C ALA A 512 -26.32 -9.38 -36.97
N GLN A 513 -25.57 -10.42 -36.57
CA GLN A 513 -25.84 -11.79 -37.02
C GLN A 513 -27.01 -12.41 -36.27
N ARG A 514 -27.15 -12.11 -34.97
CA ARG A 514 -28.31 -12.49 -34.15
C ARG A 514 -29.05 -11.27 -33.63
N GLN A 515 -30.36 -11.39 -33.48
CA GLN A 515 -31.20 -10.34 -32.93
C GLN A 515 -32.16 -10.90 -31.89
N TYR A 516 -32.18 -10.30 -30.71
CA TYR A 516 -33.12 -10.59 -29.63
C TYR A 516 -34.06 -9.42 -29.45
N VAL A 517 -35.36 -9.70 -29.41
CA VAL A 517 -36.41 -8.70 -29.21
C VAL A 517 -36.94 -8.80 -27.79
N VAL A 518 -36.95 -7.66 -27.12
CA VAL A 518 -37.52 -7.46 -25.79
C VAL A 518 -38.92 -6.87 -25.93
N SER A 519 -39.94 -7.63 -25.56
CA SER A 519 -41.34 -7.20 -25.65
C SER A 519 -42.10 -7.44 -24.36
N LYS A 520 -43.17 -6.67 -24.13
CA LYS A 520 -44.13 -6.99 -23.07
C LYS A 520 -44.99 -8.17 -23.54
N GLY A 521 -45.18 -9.13 -22.67
CA GLY A 521 -46.06 -10.27 -22.91
C GLY A 521 -46.59 -10.83 -21.60
N THR A 522 -47.62 -11.66 -21.71
CA THR A 522 -48.06 -12.50 -20.59
C THR A 522 -47.30 -13.82 -20.62
N ASP A 523 -46.80 -14.25 -19.47
CA ASP A 523 -46.24 -15.60 -19.33
C ASP A 523 -47.36 -16.67 -19.37
N GLY A 524 -46.98 -17.95 -19.39
CA GLY A 524 -47.94 -19.07 -19.39
C GLY A 524 -48.82 -19.14 -18.14
N GLU A 525 -48.50 -18.36 -17.10
CA GLU A 525 -49.24 -18.25 -15.83
C GLU A 525 -50.12 -16.97 -15.80
N GLY A 526 -50.21 -16.22 -16.91
CA GLY A 526 -51.06 -15.05 -17.05
C GLY A 526 -50.50 -13.77 -16.41
N ARG A 527 -49.24 -13.75 -15.97
CA ARG A 527 -48.58 -12.55 -15.42
C ARG A 527 -48.00 -11.73 -16.55
N THR A 528 -48.28 -10.43 -16.52
CA THR A 528 -47.67 -9.47 -17.45
C THR A 528 -46.20 -9.26 -17.10
N GLY A 529 -45.30 -9.68 -17.98
CA GLY A 529 -43.86 -9.57 -17.83
C GLY A 529 -43.16 -9.12 -19.10
N THR A 530 -41.84 -9.10 -19.06
CA THR A 530 -40.98 -8.86 -20.21
C THR A 530 -40.48 -10.20 -20.75
N ARG A 531 -40.67 -10.44 -22.05
CA ARG A 531 -40.18 -11.62 -22.75
C ARG A 531 -39.01 -11.23 -23.66
N VAL A 532 -37.99 -12.08 -23.68
CA VAL A 532 -36.85 -11.97 -24.58
C VAL A 532 -36.89 -13.14 -25.55
N ARG A 533 -36.86 -12.88 -26.85
CA ARG A 533 -36.92 -13.93 -27.88
C ARG A 533 -36.00 -13.60 -29.05
N GLU A 534 -35.29 -14.60 -29.55
CA GLU A 534 -34.54 -14.48 -30.80
C GLU A 534 -35.50 -14.36 -32.00
N VAL A 535 -35.18 -13.46 -32.92
CA VAL A 535 -35.89 -13.30 -34.21
C VAL A 535 -34.97 -13.71 -35.36
N GLN A 536 -35.50 -14.56 -36.23
CA GLN A 536 -34.81 -15.07 -37.41
C GLN A 536 -35.74 -15.04 -38.63
N GLY A 537 -35.16 -15.07 -39.84
CA GLY A 537 -35.93 -15.13 -41.09
C GLY A 537 -36.99 -14.03 -41.22
N SER A 538 -38.23 -14.40 -41.52
CA SER A 538 -39.34 -13.45 -41.70
C SER A 538 -39.62 -12.64 -40.42
N ALA A 539 -39.53 -13.25 -39.24
CA ALA A 539 -39.76 -12.56 -37.98
C ALA A 539 -38.71 -11.45 -37.72
N ARG A 540 -37.50 -11.60 -38.26
CA ARG A 540 -36.47 -10.55 -38.20
C ARG A 540 -36.81 -9.39 -39.14
N VAL A 541 -37.26 -9.68 -40.36
CA VAL A 541 -37.70 -8.65 -41.31
C VAL A 541 -38.87 -7.85 -40.76
N GLU A 542 -39.85 -8.52 -40.15
CA GLU A 542 -41.00 -7.90 -39.49
C GLU A 542 -40.58 -6.97 -38.34
N GLU A 543 -39.62 -7.39 -37.51
CA GLU A 543 -39.11 -6.55 -36.42
C GLU A 543 -38.37 -5.31 -36.96
N ILE A 544 -37.51 -5.47 -37.98
CA ILE A 544 -36.82 -4.33 -38.60
C ILE A 544 -37.82 -3.37 -39.25
N ALA A 545 -38.86 -3.89 -39.92
CA ALA A 545 -39.94 -3.08 -40.49
C ALA A 545 -40.71 -2.30 -39.42
N ARG A 546 -41.03 -2.96 -38.30
CA ARG A 546 -41.65 -2.33 -37.13
C ARG A 546 -40.76 -1.25 -36.53
N MET A 547 -39.45 -1.47 -36.43
CA MET A 547 -38.50 -0.47 -35.95
C MET A 547 -38.37 0.74 -36.89
N LEU A 548 -38.52 0.53 -38.21
CA LEU A 548 -38.46 1.59 -39.22
C LEU A 548 -39.70 2.48 -39.23
N ALA A 549 -40.90 1.88 -39.20
CA ALA A 549 -42.16 2.59 -39.49
C ALA A 549 -43.17 2.59 -38.32
N GLY A 550 -42.91 1.81 -37.26
CA GLY A 550 -43.89 1.55 -36.19
C GLY A 550 -44.94 0.50 -36.56
N ASP A 551 -45.05 0.13 -37.84
CA ASP A 551 -45.98 -0.86 -38.36
C ASP A 551 -45.34 -1.79 -39.42
N THR A 552 -46.00 -2.92 -39.66
CA THR A 552 -45.61 -3.90 -40.68
C THR A 552 -46.52 -3.76 -41.90
N THR A 553 -46.16 -2.87 -42.81
CA THR A 553 -46.79 -2.70 -44.13
C THR A 553 -45.92 -3.33 -45.22
N ARG A 554 -46.47 -3.53 -46.41
CA ARG A 554 -45.68 -4.04 -47.55
C ARG A 554 -44.45 -3.17 -47.81
N THR A 555 -44.61 -1.84 -47.77
CA THR A 555 -43.54 -0.88 -47.98
C THR A 555 -42.47 -0.93 -46.89
N SER A 556 -42.87 -1.05 -45.60
CA SER A 556 -41.88 -1.16 -44.52
C SER A 556 -41.14 -2.49 -44.53
N LEU A 557 -41.79 -3.59 -44.96
CA LEU A 557 -41.14 -4.88 -45.18
C LEU A 557 -40.13 -4.85 -46.34
N ASP A 558 -40.46 -4.20 -47.45
CA ASP A 558 -39.55 -4.09 -48.59
C ASP A 558 -38.31 -3.27 -48.21
N HIS A 559 -38.49 -2.13 -47.53
CA HIS A 559 -37.38 -1.33 -47.01
C HIS A 559 -36.55 -2.09 -45.97
N ALA A 560 -37.17 -2.90 -45.10
CA ALA A 560 -36.45 -3.73 -44.15
C ALA A 560 -35.57 -4.79 -44.84
N ARG A 561 -36.04 -5.40 -45.93
CA ARG A 561 -35.25 -6.35 -46.73
C ARG A 561 -34.05 -5.66 -47.38
N GLU A 562 -34.28 -4.52 -48.03
CA GLU A 562 -33.20 -3.72 -48.63
C GLU A 562 -32.13 -3.33 -47.61
N LEU A 563 -32.54 -2.92 -46.41
CA LEU A 563 -31.62 -2.56 -45.33
C LEU A 563 -30.81 -3.77 -44.84
N LEU A 564 -31.45 -4.94 -44.65
CA LEU A 564 -30.76 -6.18 -44.25
C LEU A 564 -29.77 -6.66 -45.31
N ASP A 565 -30.12 -6.53 -46.59
CA ASP A 565 -29.24 -6.91 -47.69
C ASP A 565 -28.05 -5.95 -47.84
N ALA A 566 -28.26 -4.65 -47.62
CA ALA A 566 -27.19 -3.65 -47.61
C ALA A 566 -26.27 -3.73 -46.38
N SER A 567 -26.70 -4.39 -45.30
CA SER A 567 -25.97 -4.48 -44.03
C SER A 567 -25.04 -5.70 -43.96
N ARG A 568 -24.32 -5.97 -45.05
CA ARG A 568 -23.28 -7.01 -45.13
C ARG A 568 -21.93 -6.37 -45.37
N LEU A 569 -20.88 -6.92 -44.76
CA LEU A 569 -19.52 -6.43 -45.01
C LEU A 569 -19.04 -6.98 -46.36
N ASP A 570 -18.25 -6.18 -47.10
CA ASP A 570 -17.90 -6.41 -48.50
C ASP A 570 -17.22 -7.77 -48.83
N ASN A 571 -16.78 -8.54 -47.81
CA ASN A 571 -16.22 -9.88 -48.00
C ASN A 571 -17.29 -10.98 -48.20
N ASP A 572 -18.56 -10.77 -47.80
CA ASP A 572 -19.64 -11.72 -48.06
C ASP A 572 -20.17 -11.64 -49.51
N ASN A 573 -19.76 -10.61 -50.26
CA ASN A 573 -20.23 -10.35 -51.61
C ASN A 573 -19.41 -11.06 -52.70
N THR A 574 -18.28 -11.70 -52.34
CA THR A 574 -17.44 -12.43 -53.30
C THR A 574 -17.93 -13.86 -53.58
N ASP A 575 -18.65 -14.49 -52.65
CA ASP A 575 -19.23 -15.83 -52.86
C ASP A 575 -20.52 -15.81 -53.69
N ALA A 576 -21.25 -14.68 -53.72
CA ALA A 576 -22.49 -14.56 -54.51
C ALA A 576 -22.24 -14.36 -56.03
N VAL A 577 -21.06 -13.88 -56.43
CA VAL A 577 -20.73 -13.63 -57.84
C VAL A 577 -20.12 -14.87 -58.53
N ALA A 578 -19.62 -15.85 -57.76
CA ALA A 578 -19.05 -17.09 -58.29
C ALA A 578 -20.10 -18.16 -58.67
N GLY A 579 -21.34 -18.07 -58.17
CA GLY A 579 -22.41 -19.06 -58.41
C GLY A 579 -23.24 -18.86 -59.68
N GLY A 580 -22.99 -17.81 -60.47
CA GLY A 580 -23.89 -17.38 -61.56
C GLY A 580 -23.48 -17.73 -62.99
N ARG A 581 -22.43 -18.52 -63.23
CA ARG A 581 -21.97 -18.87 -64.59
C ARG A 581 -21.50 -20.31 -64.70
N ALA A 582 -22.43 -21.26 -64.80
CA ALA A 582 -22.20 -22.54 -65.47
C ALA A 582 -23.53 -23.32 -65.59
N HIS A 583 -24.36 -23.01 -66.58
CA HIS A 583 -25.26 -23.97 -67.24
C HIS A 583 -25.87 -23.28 -68.46
N ASP A 584 -25.12 -23.32 -69.56
CA ASP A 584 -25.63 -23.33 -70.95
C ASP A 584 -24.46 -23.79 -71.83
N ASP A 585 -24.40 -25.11 -72.01
CA ASP A 585 -23.93 -25.82 -73.23
C ASP A 585 -24.24 -27.33 -73.09
#